data_AF-A0A1J9RYG2-F1
#
_entry.id   AF-A0A1J9RYG2-F1
#
_cell.length_a   1.000
_cell.length_b   1.000
_cell.length_c   1.000
_cell.angle_alpha   90.00
_cell.angle_beta   90.00
_cell.angle_gamma   90.00
#
_symmetry.space_group_name_H-M   'P 1'
#
loop_
_entity.id
_entity.type
_entity.pdbx_description
1 polymer ?
#
loop_
_entity_poly.entity_id
_entity_poly.type
_entity_poly.pdbx_seq_one_letter_code
_entity_poly.pdbx_strand_id
1 'polypeptide(L)'
;MSYHSPHPSQTQYQFDASTPPPPPPKPSAHSSGRGTPLTGPPLPPTPAQIAQAQADPASQSPRTYGGQQPAVVDQQPQIELPEEGWLPDVLKDKNTADLQAVLENPELQKALAHSPDTAHPSIAASTVALNEALAANIALAESLKNLESHLQHQRQHTQSRLLSLRALEGQWRAKQAEQDAALKDFSPPALYQRLSTSITEQEALCRGLEESFLEGEGGGQATEREVAEFVRRIREGKKVAYLRRERKERWDEGRVGGWR
;
A
#
# COMPACT_ATOMS: atom_id res chain seq x y z
N MET A 1 -59.27 -22.29 7.12
CA MET A 1 -58.06 -21.44 7.16
C MET A 1 -57.38 -21.60 5.81
N SER A 2 -57.81 -20.84 4.81
CA SER A 2 -57.29 -19.51 4.41
C SER A 2 -56.12 -19.65 3.42
N TYR A 3 -56.46 -19.50 2.15
CA TYR A 3 -55.57 -19.29 1.00
C TYR A 3 -54.73 -18.02 1.18
N HIS A 4 -53.51 -17.96 0.64
CA HIS A 4 -52.95 -16.75 0.02
C HIS A 4 -51.82 -17.11 -0.97
N SER A 5 -51.95 -16.57 -2.19
CA SER A 5 -50.97 -16.53 -3.27
C SER A 5 -50.01 -15.36 -3.06
N PRO A 6 -48.88 -15.28 -3.78
CA PRO A 6 -48.54 -14.03 -4.44
C PRO A 6 -48.19 -14.20 -5.93
N HIS A 7 -48.81 -13.34 -6.74
CA HIS A 7 -48.52 -13.07 -8.14
C HIS A 7 -47.19 -12.28 -8.31
N PRO A 8 -46.63 -12.25 -9.54
CA PRO A 8 -45.32 -11.72 -9.86
C PRO A 8 -45.33 -10.20 -10.10
N SER A 9 -44.18 -9.56 -9.99
CA SER A 9 -43.95 -8.21 -10.53
C SER A 9 -42.68 -8.22 -11.35
N GLN A 10 -42.85 -8.15 -12.67
CA GLN A 10 -41.82 -7.75 -13.60
C GLN A 10 -41.46 -6.28 -13.34
N THR A 11 -40.17 -5.97 -13.25
CA THR A 11 -39.65 -4.66 -13.62
C THR A 11 -38.57 -4.86 -14.66
N GLN A 12 -38.99 -4.70 -15.92
CA GLN A 12 -38.14 -4.53 -17.08
C GLN A 12 -37.36 -3.21 -16.92
N TYR A 13 -36.03 -3.27 -16.94
CA TYR A 13 -35.22 -2.07 -17.16
C TYR A 13 -34.86 -2.02 -18.64
N GLN A 14 -35.51 -1.10 -19.34
CA GLN A 14 -35.23 -0.73 -20.72
C GLN A 14 -33.91 0.07 -20.73
N PHE A 15 -32.91 -0.43 -21.46
CA PHE A 15 -31.58 0.17 -21.56
C PHE A 15 -31.61 1.27 -22.64
N ASP A 16 -31.70 2.54 -22.21
CA ASP A 16 -31.49 3.70 -23.07
C ASP A 16 -30.01 4.11 -23.03
N ALA A 17 -29.35 4.24 -24.18
CA ALA A 17 -27.89 4.29 -24.31
C ALA A 17 -27.25 5.69 -24.12
N SER A 18 -28.01 6.70 -23.69
CA SER A 18 -27.55 8.11 -23.66
C SER A 18 -27.60 8.77 -22.28
N THR A 19 -27.69 8.01 -21.18
CA THR A 19 -27.65 8.59 -19.83
C THR A 19 -26.81 7.71 -18.91
N PRO A 20 -25.77 8.24 -18.23
CA PRO A 20 -24.97 7.43 -17.32
C PRO A 20 -25.82 6.95 -16.14
N PRO A 21 -25.61 5.71 -15.65
CA PRO A 21 -26.42 5.16 -14.57
C PRO A 21 -26.26 6.01 -13.30
N PRO A 22 -27.33 6.16 -12.49
CA PRO A 22 -27.28 6.96 -11.28
C PRO A 22 -26.24 6.39 -10.29
N PRO A 23 -25.47 7.25 -9.60
CA PRO A 23 -24.48 6.81 -8.62
C PRO A 23 -25.19 6.12 -7.43
N PRO A 24 -24.52 5.14 -6.80
CA PRO A 24 -25.11 4.37 -5.70
C PRO A 24 -25.44 5.26 -4.49
N PRO A 25 -26.51 4.96 -3.74
CA PRO A 25 -26.89 5.74 -2.57
C PRO A 25 -25.80 5.68 -1.49
N LYS A 26 -25.52 6.82 -0.86
CA LYS A 26 -24.60 6.92 0.28
C LYS A 26 -25.08 6.03 1.43
N PRO A 27 -24.21 5.22 2.06
CA PRO A 27 -24.59 4.47 3.25
C PRO A 27 -24.78 5.42 4.44
N SER A 28 -25.98 5.39 5.02
CA SER A 28 -26.33 6.07 6.27
C SER A 28 -25.49 5.54 7.44
N ALA A 29 -25.10 6.45 8.34
CA ALA A 29 -24.06 6.28 9.35
C ALA A 29 -24.35 5.29 10.51
N HIS A 30 -25.35 4.42 10.41
CA HIS A 30 -25.79 3.56 11.53
C HIS A 30 -26.04 2.13 11.07
N SER A 31 -24.98 1.38 10.75
CA SER A 31 -25.07 -0.08 10.74
C SER A 31 -23.71 -0.69 11.07
N SER A 32 -23.63 -1.24 12.28
CA SER A 32 -22.50 -2.03 12.76
C SER A 32 -22.55 -3.42 12.14
N GLY A 33 -21.56 -3.77 11.31
CA GLY A 33 -21.53 -5.11 10.72
C GLY A 33 -20.36 -5.37 9.76
N ARG A 34 -19.18 -5.64 10.33
CA ARG A 34 -18.13 -6.54 9.83
C ARG A 34 -17.88 -6.57 8.30
N GLY A 35 -16.93 -5.76 7.83
CA GLY A 35 -16.31 -5.87 6.51
C GLY A 35 -14.98 -5.09 6.41
N THR A 36 -13.88 -5.82 6.19
CA THR A 36 -12.54 -5.41 5.66
C THR A 36 -12.03 -3.97 5.89
N PRO A 37 -10.91 -3.74 6.62
CA PRO A 37 -10.31 -2.41 6.70
C PRO A 37 -9.52 -2.12 5.41
N LEU A 38 -10.06 -1.22 4.58
CA LEU A 38 -9.39 -0.63 3.41
C LEU A 38 -8.92 0.81 3.66
N THR A 39 -8.74 1.17 4.93
CA THR A 39 -8.22 2.45 5.38
C THR A 39 -7.10 2.19 6.37
N GLY A 40 -5.92 2.73 6.09
CA GLY A 40 -4.77 2.69 6.99
C GLY A 40 -5.08 3.33 8.35
N PRO A 41 -4.16 3.21 9.33
CA PRO A 41 -4.35 3.80 10.66
C PRO A 41 -4.67 5.30 10.55
N PRO A 42 -5.59 5.83 11.38
CA PRO A 42 -5.99 7.23 11.30
C PRO A 42 -4.78 8.14 11.48
N LEU A 43 -4.71 9.21 10.68
CA LEU A 43 -3.71 10.26 10.85
C LEU A 43 -3.87 10.91 12.23
N PRO A 44 -2.77 11.33 12.88
CA PRO A 44 -2.84 12.06 14.14
C PRO A 44 -3.63 13.37 13.96
N PRO A 45 -4.41 13.78 14.97
CA PRO A 45 -5.21 14.99 14.90
C PRO A 45 -4.32 16.22 14.69
N THR A 46 -4.77 17.15 13.84
CA THR A 46 -4.08 18.42 13.62
C THR A 46 -4.24 19.33 14.86
N PRO A 47 -3.30 20.26 15.11
CA PRO A 47 -3.35 21.15 16.29
C PRO A 47 -4.67 21.93 16.43
N ALA A 48 -5.37 22.20 15.32
CA ALA A 48 -6.67 22.87 15.32
C ALA A 48 -7.80 22.02 15.94
N GLN A 49 -7.73 20.68 15.80
CA GLN A 49 -8.72 19.76 16.37
C GLN A 49 -8.55 19.58 17.88
N ILE A 50 -7.32 19.73 18.38
CA ILE A 50 -7.01 19.66 19.82
C ILE A 50 -7.53 20.92 20.54
N ALA A 51 -7.46 22.09 19.89
CA ALA A 51 -7.92 23.35 20.45
C ALA A 51 -9.46 23.41 20.62
N GLN A 52 -10.23 22.76 19.74
CA GLN A 52 -11.70 22.73 19.86
C GLN A 52 -12.21 21.73 20.92
N ALA A 53 -11.44 20.70 21.26
CA ALA A 53 -11.82 19.73 22.28
C ALA A 53 -11.60 20.21 23.73
N GLN A 54 -10.91 21.35 23.92
CA GLN A 54 -10.66 21.94 25.24
C GLN A 54 -11.69 22.99 25.68
N ALA A 55 -12.69 23.31 24.84
CA ALA A 55 -13.64 24.40 25.10
C ALA A 55 -15.01 23.96 25.68
N ASP A 56 -15.20 22.68 26.02
CA ASP A 56 -16.45 22.18 26.63
C ASP A 56 -16.25 21.77 28.10
N PRO A 57 -16.83 22.49 29.09
CA PRO A 57 -16.71 22.16 30.51
C PRO A 57 -17.88 21.28 30.96
N ALA A 58 -18.03 20.06 30.45
CA ALA A 58 -19.11 19.17 30.91
C ALA A 58 -18.88 17.68 30.62
N SER A 59 -17.84 17.06 31.18
CA SER A 59 -17.87 15.63 31.58
C SER A 59 -16.56 15.21 32.24
N GLN A 60 -16.53 15.24 33.57
CA GLN A 60 -15.51 14.53 34.35
C GLN A 60 -15.81 13.04 34.30
N SER A 61 -14.90 12.27 33.73
CA SER A 61 -14.77 10.83 33.97
C SER A 61 -13.26 10.56 34.09
N PRO A 62 -12.78 9.97 35.20
CA PRO A 62 -11.35 9.75 35.38
C PRO A 62 -10.92 8.61 34.45
N ARG A 63 -10.32 8.94 33.30
CA ARG A 63 -9.53 7.97 32.55
C ARG A 63 -8.19 7.83 33.24
N THR A 64 -8.09 6.81 34.09
CA THR A 64 -6.83 6.18 34.50
C THR A 64 -6.15 5.58 33.27
N TYR A 65 -5.33 6.39 32.58
CA TYR A 65 -4.25 5.88 31.74
C TYR A 65 -2.97 5.87 32.58
N GLY A 66 -2.62 4.68 33.05
CA GLY A 66 -1.34 4.41 33.69
C GLY A 66 -0.21 4.44 32.67
N GLY A 67 0.31 5.63 32.42
CA GLY A 67 1.72 5.82 32.13
C GLY A 67 2.33 6.38 33.41
N GLN A 68 3.14 5.59 34.11
CA GLN A 68 4.01 6.10 35.16
C GLN A 68 4.96 7.12 34.52
N GLN A 69 4.52 8.38 34.43
CA GLN A 69 5.47 9.47 34.51
C GLN A 69 6.09 9.33 35.89
N PRO A 70 7.40 9.06 36.04
CA PRO A 70 8.03 9.34 37.31
C PRO A 70 7.73 10.82 37.55
N ALA A 71 7.02 11.11 38.64
CA ALA A 71 6.98 12.44 39.16
C ALA A 71 8.45 12.88 39.24
N VAL A 72 8.82 13.88 38.47
CA VAL A 72 10.10 14.56 38.67
C VAL A 72 9.90 15.27 39.99
N VAL A 73 10.16 14.55 41.07
CA VAL A 73 10.27 15.14 42.38
C VAL A 73 11.54 15.97 42.26
N ASP A 74 11.39 17.29 42.16
CA ASP A 74 12.45 18.26 42.44
C ASP A 74 12.82 18.11 43.93
N GLN A 75 13.40 16.97 44.28
CA GLN A 75 14.19 16.81 45.48
C GLN A 75 15.55 17.36 45.13
N GLN A 76 15.65 18.70 45.07
CA GLN A 76 16.94 19.32 45.27
C GLN A 76 17.44 18.81 46.63
N PRO A 77 18.57 18.09 46.68
CA PRO A 77 19.14 17.71 47.96
C PRO A 77 19.32 18.98 48.77
N GLN A 78 18.87 18.99 50.03
CA GLN A 78 19.18 20.07 50.96
C GLN A 78 20.70 20.05 51.13
N ILE A 79 21.40 20.82 50.30
CA ILE A 79 22.83 20.99 50.40
C ILE A 79 23.04 21.80 51.67
N GLU A 80 23.52 21.14 52.73
CA GLU A 80 23.90 21.81 53.96
C GLU A 80 24.99 22.84 53.61
N LEU A 81 24.67 24.12 53.82
CA LEU A 81 25.65 25.18 53.60
C LEU A 81 26.78 24.97 54.62
N PRO A 82 28.05 25.23 54.24
CA PRO A 82 29.15 25.22 55.19
C PRO A 82 28.82 26.15 56.36
N GLU A 83 29.13 25.71 57.59
CA GLU A 83 28.99 26.59 58.75
C GLU A 83 29.79 27.88 58.55
N GLU A 84 29.25 28.99 59.04
CA GLU A 84 29.88 30.30 58.89
C GLU A 84 31.23 30.31 59.61
N GLY A 85 32.32 30.38 58.84
CA GLY A 85 33.70 30.25 59.35
C GLY A 85 34.40 28.92 59.06
N TRP A 86 33.79 28.03 58.27
CA TRP A 86 34.45 26.78 57.85
C TRP A 86 35.74 27.05 57.07
N LEU A 87 36.83 26.41 57.51
CA LEU A 87 38.14 26.43 56.87
C LEU A 87 38.68 24.99 56.77
N PRO A 88 39.30 24.60 55.64
CA PRO A 88 39.98 23.31 55.52
C PRO A 88 41.02 23.12 56.64
N ASP A 89 41.13 21.92 57.19
CA ASP A 89 42.05 21.62 58.30
C ASP A 89 43.52 21.94 57.95
N VAL A 90 43.87 21.84 56.67
CA VAL A 90 45.21 22.18 56.14
C VAL A 90 45.57 23.67 56.31
N LEU A 91 44.57 24.55 56.46
CA LEU A 91 44.75 25.98 56.65
C LEU A 91 44.72 26.40 58.12
N LYS A 92 44.28 25.53 59.05
CA LYS A 92 44.20 25.85 60.49
C LYS A 92 45.58 25.96 61.14
N ASP A 93 46.56 25.21 60.66
CA ASP A 93 47.92 25.13 61.26
C ASP A 93 48.97 26.01 60.54
N LYS A 94 48.56 26.92 59.64
CA LYS A 94 49.47 27.72 58.81
C LYS A 94 49.86 29.06 59.45
N ASN A 95 51.06 29.53 59.13
CA ASN A 95 51.55 30.81 59.63
C ASN A 95 50.87 31.99 58.89
N THR A 96 50.91 33.19 59.47
CA THR A 96 50.24 34.38 58.95
C THR A 96 50.74 34.82 57.56
N ALA A 97 52.02 34.62 57.24
CA ALA A 97 52.59 34.89 55.92
C ALA A 97 52.12 33.87 54.87
N ASP A 98 51.97 32.60 55.25
CA ASP A 98 51.44 31.54 54.36
C ASP A 98 49.95 31.77 54.06
N LEU A 99 49.16 32.19 55.05
CA LEU A 99 47.75 32.55 54.86
C LEU A 99 47.59 33.78 53.96
N GLN A 100 48.48 34.77 54.08
CA GLN A 100 48.49 35.92 53.19
C GLN A 100 48.83 35.53 51.75
N ALA A 101 49.80 34.64 51.54
CA ALA A 101 50.15 34.14 50.21
C ALA A 101 48.99 33.36 49.55
N VAL A 102 48.20 32.62 50.34
CA VAL A 102 46.99 31.94 49.86
C VAL A 102 45.88 32.96 49.55
N LEU A 103 45.71 34.00 50.37
CA LEU A 103 44.73 35.07 50.15
C LEU A 103 45.06 35.97 48.94
N GLU A 104 46.34 36.16 48.64
CA GLU A 104 46.80 36.91 47.47
C GLU A 104 46.60 36.14 46.15
N ASN A 105 46.48 34.81 46.19
CA ASN A 105 46.38 33.97 45.00
C ASN A 105 44.98 33.32 44.86
N PRO A 106 44.09 33.88 44.02
CA PRO A 106 42.72 33.38 43.85
C PRO A 106 42.64 32.01 43.17
N GLU A 107 43.64 31.63 42.36
CA GLU A 107 43.68 30.30 41.73
C GLU A 107 44.00 29.20 42.75
N LEU A 108 44.84 29.53 43.74
CA LEU A 108 45.13 28.65 44.89
C LEU A 108 43.89 28.47 45.77
N GLN A 109 43.10 29.53 45.98
CA GLN A 109 41.83 29.45 46.71
C GLN A 109 40.81 28.56 46.00
N LYS A 110 40.65 28.70 44.68
CA LYS A 110 39.79 27.81 43.89
C LYS A 110 40.26 26.36 43.95
N ALA A 111 41.57 26.13 43.83
CA ALA A 111 42.14 24.79 43.92
C ALA A 111 41.87 24.15 45.29
N LEU A 112 42.01 24.91 46.38
CA LEU A 112 41.72 24.44 47.74
C LEU A 112 40.20 24.18 47.95
N ALA A 113 39.34 25.00 47.35
CA ALA A 113 37.89 24.82 47.44
C ALA A 113 37.38 23.61 46.65
N HIS A 114 38.06 23.19 45.59
CA HIS A 114 37.64 22.09 44.70
C HIS A 114 38.48 20.80 44.84
N SER A 115 39.56 20.82 45.62
CA SER A 115 40.40 19.64 45.86
C SER A 115 39.68 18.63 46.78
N PRO A 116 39.71 17.32 46.47
CA PRO A 116 38.95 16.31 47.22
C PRO A 116 39.31 16.21 48.70
N ASP A 117 40.55 16.59 49.07
CA ASP A 117 41.03 16.52 50.46
C ASP A 117 40.71 17.77 51.28
N THR A 118 40.41 18.90 50.62
CA THR A 118 40.19 20.20 51.27
C THR A 118 38.85 20.83 50.93
N ALA A 119 38.04 20.22 50.08
CA ALA A 119 36.72 20.70 49.69
C ALA A 119 35.66 20.32 50.73
N HIS A 120 34.69 21.21 50.94
CA HIS A 120 33.54 20.92 51.77
C HIS A 120 32.62 19.90 51.07
N PRO A 121 32.02 18.93 51.79
CA PRO A 121 31.11 17.93 51.19
C PRO A 121 29.91 18.52 50.44
N SER A 122 29.52 19.75 50.75
CA SER A 122 28.44 20.48 50.04
C SER A 122 28.73 20.71 48.56
N ILE A 123 30.00 20.92 48.18
CA ILE A 123 30.40 21.14 46.79
C ILE A 123 30.24 19.82 46.01
N ALA A 124 30.69 18.71 46.59
CA ALA A 124 30.44 17.39 46.02
C ALA A 124 28.93 17.13 45.89
N ALA A 125 28.17 17.34 46.97
CA ALA A 125 26.71 17.12 46.99
C ALA A 125 25.96 17.94 45.93
N SER A 126 26.37 19.19 45.67
CA SER A 126 25.75 20.03 44.65
C SER A 126 26.00 19.57 43.20
N THR A 127 27.11 18.87 42.95
CA THR A 127 27.47 18.40 41.61
C THR A 127 26.93 17.00 41.30
N VAL A 128 26.55 16.20 42.31
CA VAL A 128 26.00 14.84 42.11
C VAL A 128 24.77 14.86 41.21
N ALA A 129 23.76 15.67 41.54
CA ALA A 129 22.51 15.73 40.76
C ALA A 129 22.75 16.16 39.31
N LEU A 130 23.70 17.08 39.07
CA LEU A 130 24.07 17.52 37.73
C LEU A 130 24.79 16.42 36.95
N ASN A 131 25.71 15.69 37.59
CA ASN A 131 26.40 14.55 36.98
C ASN A 131 25.44 13.40 36.66
N GLU A 132 24.48 13.11 37.53
CA GLU A 132 23.42 12.12 37.28
C GLU A 132 22.54 12.53 36.09
N ALA A 133 22.10 13.79 36.04
CA ALA A 133 21.35 14.32 34.92
C ALA A 133 22.15 14.27 33.61
N LEU A 134 23.45 14.55 33.66
CA LEU A 134 24.35 14.47 32.50
C LEU A 134 24.50 13.02 32.03
N ALA A 135 24.73 12.07 32.95
CA ALA A 135 24.81 10.65 32.63
C ALA A 135 23.50 10.11 32.04
N ALA A 136 22.35 10.53 32.58
CA ALA A 136 21.03 10.19 32.04
C ALA A 136 20.82 10.74 30.63
N ASN A 137 21.23 11.99 30.37
CA ASN A 137 21.16 12.58 29.02
C ASN A 137 22.06 11.84 28.02
N ILE A 138 23.26 11.43 28.41
CA ILE A 138 24.15 10.62 27.56
C ILE A 138 23.48 9.27 27.24
N ALA A 139 22.96 8.57 28.24
CA ALA A 139 22.28 7.29 28.05
C ALA A 139 21.05 7.43 27.12
N LEU A 140 20.29 8.51 27.27
CA LEU A 140 19.18 8.82 26.38
C LEU A 140 19.66 9.09 24.95
N ALA A 141 20.71 9.89 24.76
CA ALA A 141 21.28 10.17 23.44
C ALA A 141 21.79 8.89 22.75
N GLU A 142 22.44 7.99 23.48
CA GLU A 142 22.85 6.68 22.96
C GLU A 142 21.66 5.82 22.56
N SER A 143 20.60 5.79 23.38
CA SER A 143 19.36 5.07 23.06
C SER A 143 18.69 5.61 21.80
N LEU A 144 18.65 6.93 21.63
CA LEU A 144 18.11 7.58 20.44
C LEU A 144 18.93 7.26 19.20
N LYS A 145 20.26 7.25 19.30
CA LYS A 145 21.15 6.86 18.21
C LYS A 145 20.93 5.40 17.77
N ASN A 146 20.74 4.50 18.73
CA ASN A 146 20.44 3.10 18.45
C ASN A 146 19.08 2.96 17.74
N LEU A 147 18.05 3.63 18.24
CA LEU A 147 16.72 3.65 17.60
C LEU A 147 16.77 4.25 16.20
N GLU A 148 17.53 5.32 15.99
CA GLU A 148 17.74 5.93 14.68
C GLU A 148 18.36 4.92 13.71
N SER A 149 19.44 4.24 14.11
CA SER A 149 20.09 3.24 13.26
C SER A 149 19.14 2.09 12.89
N HIS A 150 18.29 1.67 13.84
CA HIS A 150 17.29 0.64 13.62
C HIS A 150 16.22 1.10 12.63
N LEU A 151 15.70 2.32 12.78
CA LEU A 151 14.72 2.90 11.86
C LEU A 151 15.31 3.09 10.46
N GLN A 152 16.56 3.53 10.34
CA GLN A 152 17.25 3.65 9.06
C GLN A 152 17.37 2.29 8.36
N HIS A 153 17.78 1.24 9.08
CA HIS A 153 17.84 -0.12 8.54
C HIS A 153 16.45 -0.63 8.10
N GLN A 154 15.41 -0.42 8.91
CA GLN A 154 14.04 -0.79 8.55
C GLN A 154 13.55 -0.05 7.31
N ARG A 155 13.86 1.24 7.17
CA ARG A 155 13.53 2.03 5.97
C ARG A 155 14.25 1.50 4.73
N GLN A 156 15.53 1.20 4.83
CA GLN A 156 16.30 0.63 3.71
C GLN A 156 15.76 -0.75 3.30
N HIS A 157 15.46 -1.60 4.27
CA HIS A 157 14.89 -2.93 4.02
C HIS A 157 13.49 -2.86 3.38
N THR A 158 12.62 -1.96 3.85
CA THR A 158 11.29 -1.78 3.26
C THR A 158 11.38 -1.16 1.86
N GLN A 159 12.30 -0.24 1.63
CA GLN A 159 12.55 0.35 0.31
C GLN A 159 13.01 -0.70 -0.69
N SER A 160 13.99 -1.55 -0.34
CA SER A 160 14.45 -2.61 -1.23
C SER A 160 13.35 -3.63 -1.54
N ARG A 161 12.53 -3.98 -0.53
CA ARG A 161 11.37 -4.86 -0.72
C ARG A 161 10.32 -4.23 -1.62
N LEU A 162 10.02 -2.94 -1.47
CA LEU A 162 9.07 -2.23 -2.33
C LEU A 162 9.55 -2.20 -3.78
N LEU A 163 10.83 -1.91 -4.01
CA LEU A 163 11.42 -1.94 -5.35
C LEU A 163 11.33 -3.33 -5.98
N SER A 164 11.62 -4.39 -5.21
CA SER A 164 11.48 -5.78 -5.68
C SER A 164 10.03 -6.14 -6.04
N LEU A 165 9.06 -5.69 -5.25
CA LEU A 165 7.65 -5.90 -5.50
C LEU A 165 7.20 -5.19 -6.77
N ARG A 166 7.63 -3.94 -6.98
CA ARG A 166 7.31 -3.19 -8.20
C ARG A 166 7.92 -3.83 -9.45
N ALA A 167 9.13 -4.37 -9.34
CA ALA A 167 9.74 -5.14 -10.42
C ALA A 167 8.92 -6.40 -10.74
N LEU A 168 8.50 -7.16 -9.71
CA LEU A 168 7.68 -8.36 -9.88
C LEU A 168 6.30 -8.05 -10.48
N GLU A 169 5.66 -6.97 -10.04
CA GLU A 169 4.41 -6.50 -10.62
C GLU A 169 4.55 -6.16 -12.12
N GLY A 170 5.65 -5.49 -12.50
CA GLY A 170 5.96 -5.21 -13.89
C GLY A 170 6.12 -6.49 -14.72
N GLN A 171 6.86 -7.47 -14.18
CA GLN A 171 7.06 -8.78 -14.81
C GLN A 171 5.74 -9.55 -14.96
N TRP A 172 4.89 -9.54 -13.93
CA TRP A 172 3.59 -10.19 -13.96
C TRP A 172 2.66 -9.56 -15.01
N ARG A 173 2.60 -8.22 -15.07
CA ARG A 173 1.82 -7.52 -16.10
C ARG A 173 2.31 -7.84 -17.51
N ALA A 174 3.64 -7.91 -17.71
CA ALA A 174 4.21 -8.32 -18.99
C ALA A 174 3.83 -9.77 -19.36
N LYS A 175 3.88 -10.69 -18.38
CA LYS A 175 3.47 -12.09 -18.58
C LYS A 175 1.98 -12.24 -18.88
N GLN A 176 1.13 -11.46 -18.21
CA GLN A 176 -0.29 -11.44 -18.50
C GLN A 176 -0.54 -10.92 -19.92
N ALA A 177 0.13 -9.84 -20.33
CA ALA A 177 -0.01 -9.32 -21.69
C ALA A 177 0.46 -10.33 -22.75
N GLU A 178 1.54 -11.08 -22.48
CA GLU A 178 2.01 -12.18 -23.34
C GLU A 178 0.97 -13.30 -23.45
N GLN A 179 0.37 -13.69 -22.32
CA GLN A 179 -0.70 -14.69 -22.29
C GLN A 179 -1.93 -14.21 -23.06
N ASP A 180 -2.38 -12.99 -22.82
CA ASP A 180 -3.53 -12.40 -23.50
C ASP A 180 -3.30 -12.30 -25.01
N ALA A 181 -2.08 -11.93 -25.43
CA ALA A 181 -1.69 -11.92 -26.84
C ALA A 181 -1.72 -13.33 -27.46
N ALA A 182 -1.20 -14.34 -26.75
CA ALA A 182 -1.22 -15.72 -27.22
C ALA A 182 -2.64 -16.31 -27.30
N LEU A 183 -3.52 -15.94 -26.37
CA LEU A 183 -4.91 -16.40 -26.33
C LEU A 183 -5.85 -15.60 -27.25
N LYS A 184 -5.44 -14.41 -27.70
CA LYS A 184 -6.27 -13.51 -28.52
C LYS A 184 -6.86 -14.21 -29.74
N ASP A 185 -6.07 -14.99 -30.46
CA ASP A 185 -6.50 -15.66 -31.70
C ASP A 185 -7.44 -16.85 -31.44
N PHE A 186 -7.38 -17.40 -30.22
CA PHE A 186 -8.27 -18.47 -29.76
C PHE A 186 -9.48 -17.94 -29.00
N SER A 187 -9.60 -16.61 -28.87
CA SER A 187 -10.76 -16.00 -28.24
C SER A 187 -12.03 -16.29 -29.06
N PRO A 188 -13.20 -16.44 -28.42
CA PRO A 188 -14.47 -16.63 -29.13
C PRO A 188 -14.72 -15.63 -30.27
N PRO A 189 -14.48 -14.31 -30.13
CA PRO A 189 -14.65 -13.38 -31.24
C PRO A 189 -13.64 -13.60 -32.36
N ALA A 190 -12.38 -13.93 -32.08
CA ALA A 190 -11.38 -14.20 -33.13
C ALA A 190 -11.71 -15.47 -33.92
N LEU A 191 -12.14 -16.54 -33.24
CA LEU A 191 -12.59 -17.78 -33.88
C LEU A 191 -13.84 -17.55 -34.73
N TYR A 192 -14.78 -16.73 -34.25
CA TYR A 192 -15.97 -16.35 -35.00
C TYR A 192 -15.62 -15.55 -36.26
N GLN A 193 -14.73 -14.56 -36.15
CA GLN A 193 -14.27 -13.79 -37.30
C GLN A 193 -13.53 -14.69 -38.31
N ARG A 194 -12.68 -15.59 -37.84
CA ARG A 194 -12.03 -16.57 -38.73
C ARG A 194 -13.05 -17.47 -39.43
N LEU A 195 -14.11 -17.89 -38.73
CA LEU A 195 -15.20 -18.66 -39.33
C LEU A 195 -15.95 -17.84 -40.40
N SER A 196 -16.31 -16.59 -40.10
CA SER A 196 -17.01 -15.71 -41.03
C SER A 196 -16.17 -15.45 -42.29
N THR A 197 -14.88 -15.15 -42.13
CA THR A 197 -13.93 -14.98 -43.24
C THR A 197 -13.82 -16.27 -44.07
N SER A 198 -13.70 -17.44 -43.42
CA SER A 198 -13.61 -18.72 -44.14
C SER A 198 -14.90 -19.09 -44.91
N ILE A 199 -16.06 -18.54 -44.52
CA ILE A 199 -17.31 -18.67 -45.29
C ILE A 199 -17.22 -17.80 -46.54
N THR A 200 -16.85 -16.52 -46.38
CA THR A 200 -16.72 -15.60 -47.51
C THR A 200 -15.67 -16.05 -48.52
N GLU A 201 -14.53 -16.55 -48.04
CA GLU A 201 -13.48 -17.13 -48.89
C GLU A 201 -13.99 -18.36 -49.65
N GLN A 202 -14.73 -19.26 -48.99
CA GLN A 202 -15.27 -20.45 -49.66
C GLN A 202 -16.30 -20.08 -50.72
N GLU A 203 -17.15 -19.09 -50.46
CA GLU A 203 -18.14 -18.60 -51.42
C GLU A 203 -17.44 -17.94 -52.61
N ALA A 204 -16.39 -17.14 -52.37
CA ALA A 204 -15.57 -16.55 -53.42
C ALA A 204 -14.85 -17.62 -54.26
N LEU A 205 -14.30 -18.67 -53.64
CA LEU A 205 -13.70 -19.81 -54.35
C LEU A 205 -14.71 -20.56 -55.21
N CYS A 206 -15.94 -20.76 -54.71
CA CYS A 206 -17.00 -21.40 -55.50
C CYS A 206 -17.39 -20.54 -56.71
N ARG A 207 -17.53 -19.22 -56.52
CA ARG A 207 -17.81 -18.29 -57.63
C ARG A 207 -16.67 -18.26 -58.64
N GLY A 208 -15.41 -18.19 -58.19
CA GLY A 208 -14.25 -18.25 -59.09
C GLY A 208 -14.14 -19.57 -59.85
N LEU A 209 -14.53 -20.70 -59.25
CA LEU A 209 -14.63 -21.99 -59.96
C LEU A 209 -15.75 -21.97 -61.00
N GLU A 210 -16.89 -21.34 -60.71
CA GLU A 210 -18.00 -21.17 -61.67
C GLU A 210 -17.58 -20.26 -62.83
N GLU A 211 -16.96 -19.12 -62.53
CA GLU A 211 -16.47 -18.15 -63.52
C GLU A 211 -15.38 -18.76 -64.41
N SER A 212 -14.36 -19.43 -63.82
CA SER A 212 -13.30 -20.09 -64.60
C SER A 212 -13.79 -21.22 -65.49
N PHE A 213 -14.82 -21.96 -65.06
CA PHE A 213 -15.44 -22.99 -65.90
C PHE A 213 -16.24 -22.39 -67.06
N LEU A 214 -16.90 -21.25 -66.84
CA LEU A 214 -17.67 -20.53 -67.88
C LEU A 214 -16.77 -19.80 -68.87
N GLU A 215 -15.65 -19.24 -68.42
CA GLU A 215 -14.68 -18.54 -69.28
C GLU A 215 -13.87 -19.51 -70.15
N GLY A 216 -13.58 -20.71 -69.63
CA GLY A 216 -12.95 -21.81 -70.36
C GLY A 216 -11.50 -21.54 -70.77
N GLU A 217 -10.63 -22.54 -70.68
CA GLU A 217 -9.24 -22.44 -71.16
C GLU A 217 -9.22 -22.56 -72.71
N GLY A 218 -9.65 -21.50 -73.40
CA GLY A 218 -9.55 -21.39 -74.86
C GLY A 218 -10.84 -21.53 -75.69
N GLY A 219 -11.98 -21.04 -75.20
CA GLY A 219 -13.19 -20.81 -76.03
C GLY A 219 -13.81 -22.05 -76.71
N GLY A 220 -13.41 -23.25 -76.29
CA GLY A 220 -13.90 -24.53 -76.79
C GLY A 220 -14.89 -25.20 -75.83
N GLN A 221 -15.60 -26.21 -76.31
CA GLN A 221 -16.52 -27.01 -75.51
C GLN A 221 -15.72 -27.87 -74.50
N ALA A 222 -16.01 -27.73 -73.19
CA ALA A 222 -15.32 -28.45 -72.13
C ALA A 222 -15.38 -29.97 -72.32
N THR A 223 -14.29 -30.67 -72.01
CA THR A 223 -14.25 -32.14 -72.12
C THR A 223 -15.12 -32.79 -71.04
N GLU A 224 -15.66 -33.99 -71.30
CA GLU A 224 -16.50 -34.71 -70.32
C GLU A 224 -15.77 -34.90 -68.97
N ARG A 225 -14.44 -35.07 -69.02
CA ARG A 225 -13.58 -35.16 -67.85
C ARG A 225 -13.52 -33.84 -67.06
N GLU A 226 -13.35 -32.71 -67.74
CA GLU A 226 -13.36 -31.38 -67.10
C GLU A 226 -14.71 -31.09 -66.44
N VAL A 227 -15.81 -31.46 -67.11
CA VAL A 227 -17.16 -31.33 -66.56
C VAL A 227 -17.32 -32.17 -65.29
N ALA A 228 -16.88 -33.43 -65.31
CA ALA A 228 -16.95 -34.30 -64.14
C ALA A 228 -16.09 -33.77 -62.97
N GLU A 229 -14.88 -33.29 -63.24
CA GLU A 229 -13.99 -32.71 -62.23
C GLU A 229 -14.53 -31.39 -61.66
N PHE A 230 -15.14 -30.54 -62.49
CA PHE A 230 -15.82 -29.31 -62.07
C PHE A 230 -17.01 -29.61 -61.15
N VAL A 231 -17.90 -30.51 -61.57
CA VAL A 231 -19.09 -30.90 -60.78
C VAL A 231 -18.68 -31.45 -59.42
N ARG A 232 -17.61 -32.26 -59.38
CA ARG A 232 -17.05 -32.76 -58.12
C ARG A 232 -16.56 -31.62 -57.23
N ARG A 233 -15.69 -30.73 -57.76
CA ARG A 233 -15.11 -29.62 -57.00
C ARG A 233 -16.15 -28.61 -56.50
N ILE A 234 -17.13 -28.26 -57.33
CA ILE A 234 -18.23 -27.35 -56.94
C ILE A 234 -19.13 -27.99 -55.89
N ARG A 235 -19.46 -29.28 -56.02
CA ARG A 235 -20.29 -29.97 -55.02
C ARG A 235 -19.58 -30.02 -53.66
N GLU A 236 -18.30 -30.36 -53.66
CA GLU A 236 -17.46 -30.36 -52.44
C GLU A 236 -17.35 -28.95 -51.84
N GLY A 237 -17.11 -27.93 -52.67
CA GLY A 237 -17.02 -26.54 -52.24
C GLY A 237 -18.32 -26.00 -51.64
N LYS A 238 -19.46 -26.24 -52.31
CA LYS A 238 -20.80 -25.86 -51.82
C LYS A 238 -21.19 -26.59 -50.53
N LYS A 239 -20.83 -27.88 -50.42
CA LYS A 239 -21.03 -28.64 -49.18
C LYS A 239 -20.27 -28.01 -48.01
N VAL A 240 -19.00 -27.64 -48.21
CA VAL A 240 -18.18 -26.98 -47.16
C VAL A 240 -18.74 -25.62 -46.80
N ALA A 241 -19.16 -24.80 -47.77
CA ALA A 241 -19.77 -23.50 -47.52
C ALA A 241 -21.05 -23.62 -46.67
N TYR A 242 -21.93 -24.56 -47.03
CA TYR A 242 -23.16 -24.84 -46.28
C TYR A 242 -22.87 -25.28 -44.84
N LEU A 243 -21.95 -26.23 -44.63
CA LEU A 243 -21.59 -26.70 -43.29
C LEU A 243 -20.99 -25.58 -42.41
N ARG A 244 -20.19 -24.68 -42.99
CA ARG A 244 -19.66 -23.53 -42.25
C ARG A 244 -20.75 -22.53 -41.87
N ARG A 245 -21.72 -22.28 -42.76
CA ARG A 245 -22.89 -21.42 -42.48
C ARG A 245 -23.76 -21.99 -41.35
N GLU A 246 -24.09 -23.28 -41.43
CA GLU A 246 -24.80 -24.02 -40.38
C GLU A 246 -24.06 -24.00 -39.02
N ARG A 247 -22.72 -24.06 -39.04
CA ARG A 247 -21.92 -23.92 -37.82
C ARG A 247 -21.95 -22.50 -37.26
N LYS A 248 -21.97 -21.49 -38.13
CA LYS A 248 -22.09 -20.09 -37.73
C LYS A 248 -23.47 -19.79 -37.15
N GLU A 249 -24.55 -20.27 -37.77
CA GLU A 249 -25.91 -20.11 -37.25
C GLU A 249 -26.06 -20.76 -35.87
N ARG A 250 -25.55 -22.00 -35.69
CA ARG A 250 -25.49 -22.62 -34.37
C ARG A 250 -24.65 -21.82 -33.37
N TRP A 251 -23.62 -21.14 -33.85
CA TRP A 251 -22.81 -20.25 -33.02
C TRP A 251 -23.57 -19.01 -32.57
N ASP A 252 -24.29 -18.37 -33.49
CA ASP A 252 -25.12 -17.19 -33.23
C ASP A 252 -26.26 -17.52 -32.23
N GLU A 253 -26.76 -18.76 -32.23
CA GLU A 253 -27.76 -19.26 -31.27
C GLU A 253 -27.16 -19.76 -29.93
N GLY A 254 -25.84 -19.73 -29.77
CA GLY A 254 -25.16 -20.25 -28.57
C GLY A 254 -25.16 -21.78 -28.44
N ARG A 255 -25.41 -22.52 -29.51
CA ARG A 255 -25.35 -24.00 -29.60
C ARG A 255 -23.95 -24.50 -30.00
N VAL A 256 -22.89 -23.90 -29.44
CA VAL A 256 -21.49 -24.26 -29.73
C VAL A 256 -20.99 -25.27 -28.71
N GLY A 257 -20.56 -26.44 -29.17
CA GLY A 257 -20.10 -27.53 -28.30
C GLY A 257 -21.30 -28.28 -27.72
N GLY A 258 -21.58 -29.47 -28.27
CA GLY A 258 -22.70 -30.31 -27.84
C GLY A 258 -22.51 -30.86 -26.43
N TRP A 259 -22.71 -30.04 -25.41
CA TRP A 259 -22.89 -30.44 -24.02
C TRP A 259 -24.08 -29.66 -23.47
N ARG A 260 -25.25 -30.28 -23.59
CA ARG A 260 -26.42 -30.06 -22.73
C ARG A 260 -26.70 -31.37 -22.02
#